data_AF-A0A7Y1YTD8-F1
#
_entry.id   AF-A0A7Y1YTD8-F1
#
_cell.length_a   1.000
_cell.length_b   1.000
_cell.length_c   1.000
_cell.angle_alpha   90.00
_cell.angle_beta   90.00
_cell.angle_gamma   90.00
#
_symmetry.space_group_name_H-M   'P 1'
#
loop_
_entity.id
_entity.type
_entity.pdbx_description
1 polymer ?
#
loop_
_entity_poly.entity_id
_entity_poly.type
_entity_poly.pdbx_seq_one_letter_code
_entity_poly.pdbx_strand_id
1 'polypeptide(L)'
;QWLIHPEHTLTARVMVNRIRQHHLGEGLAQNPNNFVASGKKPTHPELLDWLVREFVENNYSVKYLDKLIMTSEVYRRSSDHPEMEKVRLKDPDNHYLSYFSPRRLDAEEIRDAMLIISQELNPEMGGMPIRPEIPLEVALQPRHTMGSVSPAYQPCRTPEERNRRSIYIERKRAVENPMLQVFNQNTSDFSCEQREASTVVTQAFTLLNSPNTRARAIALAKSICQADNEVEEQIVKAHQHILQRDPTDAEAEAAATFLHEAIEFHQKNAPIKTEYPAHVEHEMFEEMTGEPFVFREHLEIYENYIPDVQDSDVDFKVRALADYVVVLFNTNEFMYVY
;
A
#
# COMPACT_ATOMS: atom_id res chain seq x y z
N GLN A 1 14.55 19.99 25.06
CA GLN A 1 15.35 21.19 24.72
C GLN A 1 16.76 20.85 24.25
N TRP A 2 17.47 19.88 24.83
CA TRP A 2 18.82 19.46 24.35
C TRP A 2 18.83 18.81 22.95
N LEU A 3 17.86 17.94 22.63
CA LEU A 3 17.80 17.20 21.35
C LEU A 3 17.74 18.08 20.08
N ILE A 4 17.20 19.30 20.19
CA ILE A 4 17.04 20.26 19.10
C ILE A 4 17.98 21.48 19.25
N HIS A 5 18.96 21.39 20.15
CA HIS A 5 19.94 22.46 20.30
C HIS A 5 20.80 22.54 19.02
N PRO A 6 21.11 23.74 18.49
CA PRO A 6 21.88 23.88 17.24
C PRO A 6 23.23 23.16 17.25
N GLU A 7 23.85 23.03 18.43
CA GLU A 7 25.12 22.30 18.61
C GLU A 7 24.96 20.77 18.64
N HIS A 8 23.74 20.26 18.84
CA HIS A 8 23.43 18.83 18.84
C HIS A 8 22.97 18.37 17.44
N THR A 9 23.95 18.14 16.56
CA THR A 9 23.69 17.85 15.13
C THR A 9 23.18 16.43 14.85
N LEU A 10 23.25 15.52 15.83
CA LEU A 10 22.91 14.10 15.62
C LEU A 10 21.45 13.90 15.22
N THR A 11 20.52 14.57 15.88
CA THR A 11 19.08 14.45 15.60
C THR A 11 18.75 14.93 14.18
N ALA A 12 19.34 16.05 13.75
CA ALA A 12 19.17 16.56 12.40
C ALA A 12 19.81 15.62 11.35
N ARG A 13 21.02 15.10 11.61
CA ARG A 13 21.70 14.11 10.75
C ARG A 13 20.86 12.86 10.54
N VAL A 14 20.32 12.29 11.63
CA VAL A 14 19.46 11.10 11.58
C VAL A 14 18.20 11.39 10.75
N MET A 15 17.52 12.51 11.03
CA MET A 15 16.27 12.86 10.34
C MET A 15 16.48 13.09 8.85
N VAL A 16 17.49 13.87 8.47
CA VAL A 16 17.86 14.13 7.06
C VAL A 16 18.18 12.83 6.33
N ASN A 17 18.95 11.94 6.97
CA ASN A 17 19.28 10.66 6.37
C ASN A 17 18.05 9.79 6.12
N ARG A 18 17.11 9.74 7.08
CA ARG A 18 15.85 9.00 6.95
C ARG A 18 14.95 9.58 5.86
N ILE A 19 14.80 10.91 5.80
CA ILE A 19 13.99 11.56 4.76
C ILE A 19 14.58 11.25 3.38
N ARG A 20 15.90 11.39 3.21
CA ARG A 20 16.56 11.04 1.95
C ARG A 20 16.41 9.54 1.62
N GLN A 21 16.56 8.67 2.60
CA GLN A 21 16.39 7.23 2.44
C GLN A 21 14.99 6.87 1.94
N HIS A 22 13.94 7.52 2.45
CA HIS A 22 12.58 7.29 1.95
C HIS A 22 12.42 7.67 0.47
N HIS A 23 13.06 8.76 0.02
CA HIS A 23 12.97 9.23 -1.37
C HIS A 23 13.84 8.44 -2.35
N LEU A 24 15.05 8.03 -1.94
CA LEU A 24 16.06 7.42 -2.82
C LEU A 24 16.32 5.93 -2.51
N GLY A 25 15.55 5.31 -1.62
CA GLY A 25 15.69 3.92 -1.17
C GLY A 25 16.84 3.68 -0.18
N GLU A 26 17.93 4.42 -0.31
CA GLU A 26 19.11 4.29 0.55
C GLU A 26 19.46 5.60 1.27
N GLY A 27 19.93 5.49 2.52
CA GLY A 27 20.50 6.62 3.25
C GLY A 27 21.93 6.95 2.79
N LEU A 28 22.41 8.15 3.08
CA LEU A 28 23.84 8.48 2.92
C LEU A 28 24.69 7.69 3.91
N ALA A 29 24.19 7.53 5.13
CA ALA A 29 24.70 6.58 6.10
C ALA A 29 23.88 5.28 6.01
N GLN A 30 24.56 4.15 5.83
CA GLN A 30 23.91 2.84 5.66
C GLN A 30 23.13 2.35 6.88
N ASN A 31 23.43 2.83 8.10
CA ASN A 31 22.67 2.45 9.29
C ASN A 31 21.87 3.66 9.82
N PRO A 32 20.56 3.74 9.54
CA PRO A 32 19.73 4.87 9.94
C PRO A 32 19.56 5.01 11.46
N ASN A 33 19.71 3.91 12.20
CA ASN A 33 19.58 3.88 13.67
C ASN A 33 20.91 4.10 14.40
N ASN A 34 22.05 3.93 13.73
CA ASN A 34 23.37 4.02 14.37
C ASN A 34 24.30 5.03 13.67
N PHE A 35 24.20 6.29 14.10
CA PHE A 35 25.08 7.39 13.71
C PHE A 35 26.27 7.59 14.68
N VAL A 36 26.49 6.67 15.61
CA VAL A 36 27.59 6.74 16.60
C VAL A 36 28.89 6.21 15.98
N ALA A 37 30.04 6.39 16.64
CA ALA A 37 31.38 6.05 16.15
C ALA A 37 31.56 4.62 15.59
N SER A 38 30.68 3.67 15.93
CA SER A 38 30.65 2.30 15.40
C SER A 38 29.89 2.14 14.08
N GLY A 39 29.19 3.17 13.60
CA GLY A 39 28.43 3.16 12.35
C GLY A 39 29.31 3.30 11.12
N LYS A 40 28.84 2.80 9.97
CA LYS A 40 29.51 3.01 8.68
C LYS A 40 29.50 4.50 8.32
N LYS A 41 30.62 5.00 7.78
CA LYS A 41 30.75 6.39 7.35
C LYS A 41 29.75 6.70 6.22
N PRO A 42 29.19 7.93 6.17
CA PRO A 42 28.36 8.34 5.05
C PRO A 42 29.12 8.27 3.72
N THR A 43 28.45 7.89 2.64
CA THR A 43 29.03 7.89 1.29
C THR A 43 29.43 9.28 0.84
N HIS A 44 28.59 10.29 1.14
CA HIS A 44 28.82 11.70 0.81
C HIS A 44 28.69 12.57 2.08
N PRO A 45 29.73 12.67 2.92
CA PRO A 45 29.66 13.37 4.19
C PRO A 45 29.40 14.87 4.05
N GLU A 46 30.00 15.52 3.05
CA GLU A 46 29.78 16.96 2.79
C GLU A 46 28.35 17.26 2.37
N LEU A 47 27.72 16.37 1.58
CA LEU A 47 26.32 16.50 1.20
C LEU A 47 25.40 16.34 2.41
N LEU A 48 25.68 15.37 3.29
CA LEU A 48 24.90 15.19 4.52
C LEU A 48 25.00 16.45 5.40
N ASP A 49 26.20 16.98 5.59
CA ASP A 49 26.43 18.19 6.40
C ASP A 49 25.71 19.41 5.81
N TRP A 50 25.73 19.55 4.48
CA TRP A 50 25.00 20.59 3.78
C TRP A 50 23.48 20.46 3.97
N LEU A 51 22.91 19.27 3.75
CA LEU A 51 21.47 19.03 3.94
C LEU A 51 21.03 19.24 5.40
N VAL A 52 21.88 18.90 6.36
CA VAL A 52 21.62 19.14 7.79
C VAL A 52 21.57 20.62 8.11
N ARG A 53 22.49 21.42 7.55
CA ARG A 53 22.45 22.86 7.70
C ARG A 53 21.17 23.46 7.10
N GLU A 54 20.81 23.07 5.88
CA GLU A 54 19.55 23.50 5.24
C GLU A 54 18.33 23.14 6.09
N PHE A 55 18.31 21.93 6.67
CA PHE A 55 17.20 21.49 7.52
C PHE A 55 17.08 22.32 8.81
N VAL A 56 18.20 22.63 9.46
CA VAL A 56 18.22 23.46 10.68
C VAL A 56 17.87 24.91 10.38
N GLU A 57 18.45 25.51 9.33
CA GLU A 57 18.20 26.89 8.92
C GLU A 57 16.74 27.12 8.50
N ASN A 58 16.07 26.08 7.98
CA ASN A 58 14.65 26.10 7.62
C ASN A 58 13.73 25.53 8.72
N ASN A 59 14.11 25.71 10.00
CA ASN A 59 13.31 25.37 11.19
C ASN A 59 12.85 23.90 11.25
N TYR A 60 13.71 22.96 10.83
CA TYR A 60 13.41 21.53 10.84
C TYR A 60 12.16 21.17 10.01
N SER A 61 11.85 21.94 8.97
CA SER A 61 10.70 21.71 8.10
C SER A 61 10.92 20.49 7.20
N VAL A 62 10.22 19.39 7.50
CA VAL A 62 10.25 18.16 6.68
C VAL A 62 9.80 18.44 5.25
N LYS A 63 8.70 19.20 5.08
CA LYS A 63 8.16 19.58 3.77
C LYS A 63 9.14 20.38 2.92
N TYR A 64 9.97 21.22 3.54
CA TYR A 64 11.02 21.94 2.83
C TYR A 64 12.07 20.97 2.30
N LEU A 65 12.55 20.05 3.15
CA LEU A 65 13.57 19.08 2.78
C LEU A 65 13.07 18.10 1.71
N ASP A 66 11.82 17.64 1.81
CA ASP A 66 11.17 16.83 0.77
C ASP A 66 11.21 17.54 -0.58
N LYS A 67 10.77 18.82 -0.62
CA LYS A 67 10.80 19.61 -1.85
C LYS A 67 12.23 19.78 -2.38
N LEU A 68 13.21 20.03 -1.51
CA LEU A 68 14.61 20.20 -1.89
C LEU A 68 15.16 18.93 -2.56
N ILE A 69 14.88 17.76 -1.98
CA ILE A 69 15.30 16.47 -2.53
C ILE A 69 14.57 16.18 -3.84
N MET A 70 13.24 16.31 -3.87
CA MET A 70 12.42 16.00 -5.06
C MET A 70 12.70 16.92 -6.25
N THR A 71 13.21 18.13 -6.02
CA THR A 71 13.60 19.08 -7.07
C THR A 71 15.07 18.97 -7.48
N SER A 72 15.87 18.13 -6.81
CA SER A 72 17.26 17.88 -7.19
C SER A 72 17.37 17.22 -8.56
N GLU A 73 18.53 17.33 -9.21
CA GLU A 73 18.80 16.60 -10.45
C GLU A 73 18.80 15.09 -10.19
N VAL A 74 19.41 14.66 -9.10
CA VAL A 74 19.55 13.25 -8.70
C VAL A 74 18.20 12.56 -8.59
N TYR A 75 17.22 13.17 -7.91
CA TYR A 75 15.88 12.58 -7.78
C TYR A 75 15.11 12.53 -9.11
N ARG A 76 15.38 13.47 -10.03
CA ARG A 76 14.70 13.57 -11.34
C ARG A 76 15.41 12.82 -12.46
N ARG A 77 16.45 12.04 -12.15
CA ARG A 77 17.12 11.17 -13.14
C ARG A 77 16.16 10.06 -13.58
N SER A 78 16.32 9.62 -14.83
CA SER A 78 15.62 8.43 -15.32
C SER A 78 16.20 7.18 -14.66
N SER A 79 15.35 6.15 -14.49
CA SER A 79 15.80 4.79 -14.20
C SER A 79 16.57 4.16 -15.38
N ASP A 80 16.32 4.62 -16.61
CA ASP A 80 17.06 4.19 -17.79
C ASP A 80 18.27 5.10 -18.06
N HIS A 81 19.43 4.48 -18.31
CA HIS A 81 20.69 5.19 -18.53
C HIS A 81 21.34 4.73 -19.85
N PRO A 82 21.70 5.65 -20.77
CA PRO A 82 22.17 5.30 -22.11
C PRO A 82 23.45 4.45 -22.13
N GLU A 83 24.27 4.57 -21.09
CA GLU A 83 25.49 3.78 -20.90
C GLU A 83 25.40 2.81 -19.71
N MET A 84 24.23 2.20 -19.48
CA MET A 84 23.96 1.33 -18.32
C MET A 84 25.06 0.27 -18.10
N GLU A 85 25.57 -0.33 -19.17
CA GLU A 85 26.62 -1.36 -19.06
C GLU A 85 27.94 -0.80 -18.48
N LYS A 86 28.30 0.44 -18.82
CA LYS A 86 29.50 1.08 -18.25
C LYS A 86 29.29 1.44 -16.78
N VAL A 87 28.08 1.87 -16.41
CA VAL A 87 27.72 2.19 -15.02
C VAL A 87 27.82 0.92 -14.17
N ARG A 88 27.23 -0.19 -14.61
CA ARG A 88 27.28 -1.48 -13.89
C ARG A 88 28.70 -1.99 -13.66
N LEU A 89 29.65 -1.67 -14.55
CA LEU A 89 31.06 -2.03 -14.40
C LEU A 89 31.83 -1.12 -13.43
N LYS A 90 31.50 0.18 -13.37
CA LYS A 90 32.24 1.18 -12.59
C LYS A 90 31.65 1.46 -11.21
N ASP A 91 30.34 1.39 -11.09
CA ASP A 91 29.56 1.67 -9.89
C ASP A 91 28.36 0.70 -9.82
N PRO A 92 28.61 -0.59 -9.53
CA PRO A 92 27.56 -1.62 -9.53
C PRO A 92 26.46 -1.36 -8.49
N ASP A 93 26.80 -0.69 -7.38
CA ASP A 93 25.88 -0.36 -6.29
C ASP A 93 25.19 1.02 -6.49
N ASN A 94 25.46 1.70 -7.62
CA ASN A 94 24.93 3.03 -7.93
C ASN A 94 25.17 4.07 -6.80
N HIS A 95 26.33 4.01 -6.13
CA HIS A 95 26.67 4.95 -5.05
C HIS A 95 26.70 6.41 -5.53
N TYR A 96 27.08 6.65 -6.79
CA TYR A 96 27.10 7.99 -7.40
C TYR A 96 25.74 8.41 -7.99
N LEU A 97 24.70 7.57 -7.87
CA LEU A 97 23.32 7.85 -8.27
C LEU A 97 23.24 8.30 -9.73
N SER A 98 23.93 7.56 -10.62
CA SER A 98 24.00 7.84 -12.06
C SER A 98 22.64 7.70 -12.74
N TYR A 99 21.75 6.91 -12.16
CA TYR A 99 20.36 6.71 -12.56
C TYR A 99 19.49 6.61 -11.30
N PHE A 100 18.17 6.77 -11.45
CA PHE A 100 17.24 6.55 -10.35
C PHE A 100 17.04 5.06 -10.11
N SER A 101 17.20 4.59 -8.88
CA SER A 101 16.96 3.17 -8.55
C SER A 101 15.47 2.97 -8.27
N PRO A 102 14.76 2.12 -9.04
CA PRO A 102 13.34 1.91 -8.83
C PRO A 102 13.04 1.49 -7.39
N ARG A 103 12.09 2.18 -6.76
CA ARG A 103 11.68 1.91 -5.38
C ARG A 103 10.33 1.23 -5.39
N ARG A 104 10.24 0.08 -4.72
CA ARG A 104 8.95 -0.58 -4.54
C ARG A 104 8.05 0.21 -3.59
N LEU A 105 6.75 0.23 -3.88
CA LEU A 105 5.74 0.79 -3.00
C LEU A 105 5.61 -0.03 -1.69
N ASP A 106 5.49 0.68 -0.57
CA ASP A 106 5.17 0.10 0.72
C ASP A 106 3.70 -0.36 0.78
N ALA A 107 3.37 -1.24 1.74
CA ALA A 107 2.00 -1.72 1.98
C ALA A 107 0.93 -0.62 2.00
N GLU A 108 1.17 0.45 2.76
CA GLU A 108 0.26 1.59 2.86
C GLU A 108 0.15 2.39 1.55
N GLU A 109 1.26 2.50 0.80
CA GLU A 109 1.28 3.19 -0.50
C GLU A 109 0.50 2.40 -1.55
N ILE A 110 0.62 1.07 -1.57
CA ILE A 110 -0.13 0.19 -2.49
C ILE A 110 -1.63 0.38 -2.26
N ARG A 111 -2.08 0.30 -0.99
CA ARG A 111 -3.50 0.48 -0.65
C ARG A 111 -3.98 1.89 -1.01
N ASP A 112 -3.23 2.92 -0.61
CA ASP A 112 -3.61 4.31 -0.87
C ASP A 112 -3.62 4.63 -2.38
N ALA A 113 -2.69 4.06 -3.16
CA ALA A 113 -2.65 4.21 -4.62
C ALA A 113 -3.91 3.61 -5.28
N MET A 114 -4.32 2.40 -4.88
CA MET A 114 -5.55 1.80 -5.41
C MET A 114 -6.79 2.65 -5.05
N LEU A 115 -6.83 3.24 -3.86
CA LEU A 115 -7.92 4.15 -3.45
C LEU A 115 -7.92 5.46 -4.22
N ILE A 116 -6.76 6.03 -4.53
CA ILE A 116 -6.64 7.24 -5.35
C ILE A 116 -7.12 6.96 -6.77
N ILE A 117 -6.65 5.88 -7.37
CA ILE A 117 -6.97 5.51 -8.76
C ILE A 117 -8.46 5.22 -8.91
N SER A 118 -9.06 4.49 -7.97
CA SER A 118 -10.50 4.22 -7.92
C SER A 118 -11.36 5.43 -7.53
N GLN A 119 -10.74 6.57 -7.17
CA GLN A 119 -11.40 7.80 -6.70
C GLN A 119 -12.21 7.62 -5.41
N GLU A 120 -11.82 6.66 -4.58
CA GLU A 120 -12.51 6.33 -3.32
C GLU A 120 -11.76 6.86 -2.09
N LEU A 121 -10.53 7.37 -2.25
CA LEU A 121 -9.75 7.90 -1.13
C LEU A 121 -10.43 9.12 -0.51
N ASN A 122 -10.82 9.01 0.76
CA ASN A 122 -11.20 10.14 1.59
C ASN A 122 -9.93 10.84 2.14
N PRO A 123 -9.67 12.11 1.76
CA PRO A 123 -8.46 12.84 2.13
C PRO A 123 -8.53 13.53 3.50
N GLU A 124 -9.61 13.36 4.27
CA GLU A 124 -9.78 13.99 5.58
C GLU A 124 -8.61 13.69 6.52
N MET A 125 -8.06 14.75 7.14
CA MET A 125 -6.91 14.68 8.04
C MET A 125 -7.34 14.73 9.50
N GLY A 126 -6.73 13.89 10.35
CA GLY A 126 -7.03 13.80 11.78
C GLY A 126 -8.21 12.88 12.10
N GLY A 127 -8.87 13.09 13.25
CA GLY A 127 -10.06 12.30 13.63
C GLY A 127 -9.77 10.90 14.18
N MET A 128 -10.83 10.11 14.33
CA MET A 128 -10.74 8.74 14.86
C MET A 128 -10.05 7.79 13.87
N PRO A 129 -9.35 6.76 14.36
CA PRO A 129 -8.75 5.74 13.51
C PRO A 129 -9.82 4.96 12.75
N ILE A 130 -9.42 4.43 11.59
CA ILE A 130 -10.31 3.67 10.71
C ILE A 130 -10.02 2.18 10.79
N ARG A 131 -11.06 1.38 10.51
CA ARG A 131 -10.98 -0.07 10.41
C ARG A 131 -11.37 -0.47 8.98
N PRO A 132 -10.42 -0.67 8.06
CA PRO A 132 -10.72 -1.12 6.71
C PRO A 132 -11.28 -2.56 6.73
N GLU A 133 -11.89 -2.99 5.62
CA GLU A 133 -12.29 -4.40 5.48
C GLU A 133 -11.05 -5.31 5.50
N ILE A 134 -11.18 -6.44 6.19
CA ILE A 134 -10.25 -7.57 6.14
C ILE A 134 -11.08 -8.85 5.86
N PRO A 135 -10.47 -9.94 5.39
CA PRO A 135 -11.19 -11.19 5.16
C PRO A 135 -12.00 -11.63 6.39
N LEU A 136 -13.28 -12.00 6.19
CA LEU A 136 -14.19 -12.34 7.28
C LEU A 136 -13.65 -13.49 8.14
N GLU A 137 -12.95 -14.45 7.54
CA GLU A 137 -12.31 -15.56 8.26
C GLU A 137 -11.26 -15.09 9.27
N VAL A 138 -10.58 -13.98 9.02
CA VAL A 138 -9.62 -13.37 9.96
C VAL A 138 -10.36 -12.47 10.94
N ALA A 139 -11.36 -11.72 10.46
CA ALA A 139 -12.12 -10.78 11.27
C ALA A 139 -12.90 -11.46 12.41
N LEU A 140 -13.46 -12.63 12.13
CA LEU A 140 -14.32 -13.40 13.02
C LEU A 140 -13.57 -14.48 13.82
N GLN A 141 -12.23 -14.50 13.79
CA GLN A 141 -11.48 -15.42 14.64
C GLN A 141 -11.63 -15.04 16.12
N PRO A 142 -11.98 -16.01 16.99
CA PRO A 142 -12.01 -15.76 18.43
C PRO A 142 -10.59 -15.47 18.93
N ARG A 143 -10.45 -14.43 19.75
CA ARG A 143 -9.15 -13.97 20.22
C ARG A 143 -9.17 -13.76 21.73
N HIS A 144 -8.10 -14.14 22.39
CA HIS A 144 -7.91 -13.84 23.80
C HIS A 144 -7.28 -12.46 23.99
N THR A 145 -7.74 -11.77 25.02
CA THR A 145 -7.07 -10.61 25.63
C THR A 145 -6.84 -10.91 27.10
N MET A 146 -5.96 -10.18 27.76
CA MET A 146 -5.56 -10.52 29.13
C MET A 146 -6.78 -10.56 30.07
N GLY A 147 -7.18 -11.77 30.48
CA GLY A 147 -8.33 -12.03 31.36
C GLY A 147 -9.72 -11.99 30.70
N SER A 148 -9.85 -11.93 29.37
CA SER A 148 -11.14 -11.93 28.67
C SER A 148 -11.05 -12.30 27.19
N VAL A 149 -12.20 -12.42 26.52
CA VAL A 149 -12.30 -12.55 25.06
C VAL A 149 -12.30 -11.16 24.41
N SER A 150 -11.52 -11.01 23.34
CA SER A 150 -11.50 -9.81 22.52
C SER A 150 -12.69 -9.83 21.55
N PRO A 151 -13.42 -8.72 21.37
CA PRO A 151 -14.50 -8.67 20.40
C PRO A 151 -13.96 -8.90 18.98
N ALA A 152 -14.77 -9.53 18.14
CA ALA A 152 -14.49 -9.73 16.72
C ALA A 152 -14.13 -8.40 16.04
N TYR A 153 -13.26 -8.48 15.04
CA TYR A 153 -12.91 -7.29 14.27
C TYR A 153 -14.12 -6.90 13.41
N GLN A 154 -14.59 -5.67 13.58
CA GLN A 154 -15.64 -5.10 12.74
C GLN A 154 -15.05 -3.92 11.95
N PRO A 155 -15.26 -3.82 10.64
CA PRO A 155 -14.79 -2.68 9.86
C PRO A 155 -15.59 -1.40 10.21
N CYS A 156 -15.17 -0.22 9.73
CA CYS A 156 -16.02 0.97 9.81
C CYS A 156 -17.27 0.78 8.93
N ARG A 157 -18.39 1.40 9.31
CA ARG A 157 -19.71 1.05 8.77
C ARG A 157 -19.86 1.42 7.30
N THR A 158 -19.27 2.53 6.87
CA THR A 158 -19.41 3.07 5.52
C THR A 158 -18.10 3.07 4.74
N PRO A 159 -18.14 3.00 3.39
CA PRO A 159 -16.96 3.14 2.55
C PRO A 159 -16.19 4.44 2.83
N GLU A 160 -16.88 5.56 3.04
CA GLU A 160 -16.27 6.87 3.28
C GLU A 160 -15.42 6.92 4.56
N GLU A 161 -15.83 6.18 5.59
CA GLU A 161 -15.05 6.00 6.82
C GLU A 161 -13.88 5.03 6.62
N ARG A 162 -14.08 3.93 5.88
CA ARG A 162 -13.05 2.89 5.65
C ARG A 162 -11.97 3.31 4.68
N ASN A 163 -12.31 4.11 3.68
CA ASN A 163 -11.47 4.43 2.53
C ASN A 163 -10.62 5.68 2.78
N ARG A 164 -10.15 5.87 4.02
CA ARG A 164 -9.20 6.94 4.37
C ARG A 164 -7.75 6.46 4.16
N ARG A 165 -6.83 7.42 4.18
CA ARG A 165 -5.37 7.16 4.08
C ARG A 165 -4.93 6.10 5.08
N SER A 166 -4.06 5.20 4.66
CA SER A 166 -3.62 4.05 5.44
C SER A 166 -2.93 4.43 6.75
N ILE A 167 -2.41 5.66 6.86
CA ILE A 167 -1.85 6.21 8.10
C ILE A 167 -2.86 6.30 9.26
N TYR A 168 -4.17 6.30 8.96
CA TYR A 168 -5.24 6.34 9.95
C TYR A 168 -5.76 4.95 10.33
N ILE A 169 -5.21 3.87 9.75
CA ILE A 169 -5.62 2.51 10.07
C ILE A 169 -5.28 2.20 11.53
N GLU A 170 -6.29 1.73 12.26
CA GLU A 170 -6.12 1.26 13.62
C GLU A 170 -5.13 0.09 13.65
N ARG A 171 -4.05 0.22 14.42
CA ARG A 171 -3.08 -0.86 14.63
C ARG A 171 -3.38 -1.59 15.93
N LYS A 172 -3.76 -2.86 15.82
CA LYS A 172 -3.99 -3.78 16.95
C LYS A 172 -2.98 -4.92 16.88
N ARG A 173 -2.24 -5.17 17.96
CA ARG A 173 -1.29 -6.29 18.03
C ARG A 173 -1.93 -7.65 17.83
N ALA A 174 -3.19 -7.81 18.27
CA ALA A 174 -3.91 -9.07 18.18
C ALA A 174 -4.63 -9.30 16.83
N VAL A 175 -4.69 -8.28 15.96
CA VAL A 175 -5.27 -8.40 14.61
C VAL A 175 -4.63 -7.36 13.72
N GLU A 176 -3.63 -7.78 12.96
CA GLU A 176 -3.02 -6.97 11.93
C GLU A 176 -3.86 -7.06 10.65
N ASN A 177 -3.73 -6.07 9.77
CA ASN A 177 -4.37 -6.15 8.47
C ASN A 177 -3.60 -7.16 7.60
N PRO A 178 -4.22 -8.27 7.14
CA PRO A 178 -3.50 -9.33 6.42
C PRO A 178 -2.83 -8.84 5.13
N MET A 179 -3.48 -7.92 4.41
CA MET A 179 -2.90 -7.35 3.19
C MET A 179 -1.65 -6.54 3.53
N LEU A 180 -1.72 -5.65 4.54
CA LEU A 180 -0.55 -4.85 4.91
C LEU A 180 0.61 -5.73 5.40
N GLN A 181 0.30 -6.79 6.16
CA GLN A 181 1.28 -7.74 6.65
C GLN A 181 2.01 -8.48 5.51
N VAL A 182 1.27 -8.98 4.52
CA VAL A 182 1.85 -9.66 3.34
C VAL A 182 2.79 -8.74 2.55
N PHE A 183 2.52 -7.43 2.56
CA PHE A 183 3.38 -6.40 1.94
C PHE A 183 4.42 -5.80 2.91
N ASN A 184 4.88 -6.61 3.87
CA ASN A 184 5.97 -6.28 4.80
C ASN A 184 5.69 -5.04 5.69
N GLN A 185 4.43 -4.83 6.09
CA GLN A 185 4.15 -3.85 7.13
C GLN A 185 4.98 -4.15 8.39
N ASN A 186 5.55 -3.11 8.97
CA ASN A 186 6.32 -3.22 10.21
C ASN A 186 5.42 -3.61 11.39
N THR A 187 5.89 -4.59 12.17
CA THR A 187 5.23 -4.99 13.42
C THR A 187 5.34 -3.90 14.47
N SER A 188 4.50 -3.98 15.51
CA SER A 188 4.47 -2.99 16.60
C SER A 188 5.43 -3.32 17.75
N ASP A 189 6.38 -4.23 17.53
CA ASP A 189 7.24 -4.80 18.57
C ASP A 189 8.65 -4.19 18.56
N PHE A 190 9.13 -3.74 17.40
CA PHE A 190 10.48 -3.20 17.22
C PHE A 190 10.47 -1.91 16.40
N SER A 191 11.51 -1.09 16.60
CA SER A 191 11.74 0.08 15.73
C SER A 191 12.22 -0.39 14.36
N CYS A 192 11.58 0.09 13.30
CA CYS A 192 11.99 -0.17 11.92
C CYS A 192 12.89 0.98 11.42
N GLU A 193 14.17 0.68 11.17
CA GLU A 193 15.11 1.63 10.52
C GLU A 193 14.87 1.77 9.02
N GLN A 194 14.61 0.65 8.37
CA GLN A 194 14.42 0.53 6.93
C GLN A 194 13.42 -0.60 6.72
N ARG A 195 12.42 -0.36 5.86
CA ARG A 195 11.46 -1.40 5.49
C ARG A 195 12.10 -2.37 4.52
N GLU A 196 11.85 -3.66 4.74
CA GLU A 196 12.24 -4.70 3.81
C GLU A 196 11.25 -4.75 2.64
N ALA A 197 11.77 -4.79 1.42
CA ALA A 197 11.00 -5.07 0.23
C ALA A 197 11.29 -6.51 -0.22
N SER A 198 10.25 -7.30 -0.45
CA SER A 198 10.36 -8.69 -0.88
C SER A 198 9.52 -8.91 -2.13
N THR A 199 9.95 -9.78 -3.05
CA THR A 199 9.19 -10.18 -4.25
C THR A 199 8.78 -11.63 -4.12
N VAL A 200 7.76 -11.88 -3.30
CA VAL A 200 7.27 -13.24 -3.04
C VAL A 200 5.97 -13.51 -3.80
N VAL A 201 5.80 -14.75 -4.25
CA VAL A 201 4.64 -15.19 -5.04
C VAL A 201 3.32 -14.98 -4.26
N THR A 202 3.35 -15.09 -2.93
CA THR A 202 2.19 -14.85 -2.06
C THR A 202 1.66 -13.41 -2.15
N GLN A 203 2.52 -12.41 -2.39
CA GLN A 203 2.09 -11.02 -2.57
C GLN A 203 1.33 -10.84 -3.89
N ALA A 204 1.82 -11.43 -4.97
CA ALA A 204 1.14 -11.41 -6.26
C ALA A 204 -0.25 -12.07 -6.15
N PHE A 205 -0.33 -13.25 -5.53
CA PHE A 205 -1.62 -13.91 -5.30
C PHE A 205 -2.54 -13.14 -4.37
N THR A 206 -2.00 -12.43 -3.38
CA THR A 206 -2.82 -11.59 -2.49
C THR A 206 -3.52 -10.49 -3.27
N LEU A 207 -2.83 -9.81 -4.20
CA LEU A 207 -3.48 -8.80 -5.03
C LEU A 207 -4.51 -9.40 -5.99
N LEU A 208 -4.25 -10.57 -6.59
CA LEU A 208 -5.20 -11.23 -7.50
C LEU A 208 -6.48 -11.71 -6.80
N ASN A 209 -6.38 -12.16 -5.54
CA ASN A 209 -7.48 -12.83 -4.84
C ASN A 209 -8.11 -12.01 -3.72
N SER A 210 -7.56 -10.84 -3.38
CA SER A 210 -8.08 -10.02 -2.29
C SER A 210 -9.41 -9.38 -2.65
N PRO A 211 -10.45 -9.51 -1.80
CA PRO A 211 -11.70 -8.77 -1.94
C PRO A 211 -11.48 -7.25 -1.96
N ASN A 212 -10.46 -6.75 -1.26
CA ASN A 212 -10.16 -5.33 -1.24
C ASN A 212 -9.68 -4.83 -2.62
N THR A 213 -8.71 -5.54 -3.22
CA THR A 213 -8.23 -5.23 -4.57
C THR A 213 -9.37 -5.35 -5.58
N ARG A 214 -10.20 -6.39 -5.46
CA ARG A 214 -11.37 -6.60 -6.32
C ARG A 214 -12.36 -5.44 -6.23
N ALA A 215 -12.70 -4.97 -5.03
CA ALA A 215 -13.60 -3.84 -4.84
C ALA A 215 -13.07 -2.56 -5.50
N ARG A 216 -11.77 -2.27 -5.35
CA ARG A 216 -11.14 -1.10 -6.01
C ARG A 216 -11.17 -1.22 -7.53
N ALA A 217 -10.93 -2.44 -8.04
CA ALA A 217 -10.98 -2.72 -9.47
C ALA A 217 -12.39 -2.53 -10.05
N ILE A 218 -13.42 -2.98 -9.32
CA ILE A 218 -14.83 -2.77 -9.69
C ILE A 218 -15.18 -1.27 -9.68
N ALA A 219 -14.76 -0.52 -8.66
CA ALA A 219 -15.01 0.91 -8.58
C ALA A 219 -14.39 1.66 -9.77
N LEU A 220 -13.12 1.36 -10.11
CA LEU A 220 -12.48 1.93 -11.29
C LEU A 220 -13.18 1.50 -12.59
N ALA A 221 -13.42 0.20 -12.78
CA ALA A 221 -14.07 -0.33 -13.97
C ALA A 221 -15.46 0.29 -14.18
N LYS A 222 -16.24 0.48 -13.11
CA LYS A 222 -17.55 1.14 -13.15
C LYS A 222 -17.45 2.59 -13.60
N SER A 223 -16.38 3.29 -13.23
CA SER A 223 -16.13 4.68 -13.66
C SER A 223 -15.77 4.77 -15.16
N ILE A 224 -15.07 3.76 -15.70
CA ILE A 224 -14.63 3.66 -17.09
C ILE A 224 -15.74 3.14 -18.02
N CYS A 225 -16.51 2.13 -17.59
CA CYS A 225 -17.65 1.58 -18.31
C CYS A 225 -18.86 2.53 -18.25
N GLN A 226 -18.74 3.68 -18.90
CA GLN A 226 -19.87 4.57 -19.20
C GLN A 226 -20.58 4.06 -20.47
N ALA A 227 -21.89 4.31 -20.57
CA ALA A 227 -22.64 4.00 -21.77
C ALA A 227 -21.98 4.73 -22.95
N ASP A 228 -21.68 3.98 -24.03
CA ASP A 228 -21.07 4.42 -25.30
C ASP A 228 -19.56 4.28 -25.46
N ASN A 229 -18.78 3.87 -24.45
CA ASN A 229 -17.33 3.63 -24.64
C ASN A 229 -17.06 2.29 -25.34
N GLU A 230 -16.30 2.32 -26.43
CA GLU A 230 -15.76 1.11 -27.09
C GLU A 230 -14.74 0.40 -26.19
N VAL A 231 -14.56 -0.92 -26.39
CA VAL A 231 -13.64 -1.74 -25.57
C VAL A 231 -12.20 -1.21 -25.63
N GLU A 232 -11.76 -0.78 -26.82
CA GLU A 232 -10.43 -0.21 -27.04
C GLU A 232 -10.21 1.06 -26.20
N GLU A 233 -11.21 1.94 -26.15
CA GLU A 233 -11.17 3.15 -25.33
C GLU A 233 -11.12 2.82 -23.83
N GLN A 234 -11.81 1.77 -23.39
CA GLN A 234 -11.78 1.31 -21.99
C GLN A 234 -10.39 0.79 -21.59
N ILE A 235 -9.70 0.05 -22.48
CA ILE A 235 -8.34 -0.42 -22.25
C ILE A 235 -7.38 0.77 -22.11
N VAL A 236 -7.45 1.73 -23.03
CA VAL A 236 -6.61 2.94 -23.00
C VAL A 236 -6.84 3.71 -21.71
N LYS A 237 -8.10 3.94 -21.32
CA LYS A 237 -8.42 4.63 -20.04
C LYS A 237 -7.86 3.86 -18.83
N ALA A 238 -7.99 2.53 -18.78
CA ALA A 238 -7.46 1.74 -17.68
C ALA A 238 -5.93 1.86 -17.55
N HIS A 239 -5.21 1.83 -18.67
CA HIS A 239 -3.76 2.07 -18.71
C HIS A 239 -3.39 3.47 -18.24
N GLN A 240 -4.06 4.50 -18.74
CA GLN A 240 -3.79 5.89 -18.35
C GLN A 240 -4.05 6.14 -16.85
N HIS A 241 -5.09 5.52 -16.28
CA HIS A 241 -5.41 5.67 -14.87
C HIS A 241 -4.42 4.95 -13.94
N ILE A 242 -3.93 3.77 -14.33
CA ILE A 242 -3.09 2.92 -13.46
C ILE A 242 -1.61 3.09 -13.74
N LEU A 243 -1.21 3.03 -15.02
CA LEU A 243 0.18 3.03 -15.49
C LEU A 243 0.63 4.42 -15.99
N GLN A 244 -0.30 5.38 -16.12
CA GLN A 244 -0.01 6.76 -16.57
C GLN A 244 0.61 6.86 -17.97
N ARG A 245 0.33 5.87 -18.84
CA ARG A 245 0.72 5.85 -20.25
C ARG A 245 -0.35 5.15 -21.09
N ASP A 246 -0.19 5.21 -22.40
CA ASP A 246 -1.00 4.40 -23.32
C ASP A 246 -0.46 2.95 -23.39
N PRO A 247 -1.34 1.97 -23.69
CA PRO A 247 -0.91 0.61 -23.97
C PRO A 247 -0.08 0.57 -25.25
N THR A 248 0.93 -0.30 -25.29
CA THR A 248 1.59 -0.66 -26.55
C THR A 248 0.64 -1.50 -27.42
N ASP A 249 0.89 -1.57 -28.74
CA ASP A 249 0.04 -2.35 -29.67
C ASP A 249 -0.13 -3.81 -29.22
N ALA A 250 0.94 -4.44 -28.72
CA ALA A 250 0.92 -5.80 -28.21
C ALA A 250 0.10 -5.94 -26.91
N GLU A 251 0.19 -4.97 -26.01
CA GLU A 251 -0.61 -4.94 -24.78
C GLU A 251 -2.09 -4.72 -25.09
N ALA A 252 -2.42 -3.85 -26.05
CA ALA A 252 -3.78 -3.57 -26.48
C ALA A 252 -4.43 -4.81 -27.10
N GLU A 253 -3.73 -5.53 -27.98
CA GLU A 253 -4.21 -6.77 -28.60
C GLU A 253 -4.45 -7.88 -27.55
N ALA A 254 -3.51 -8.07 -26.63
CA ALA A 254 -3.64 -9.04 -25.55
C ALA A 254 -4.79 -8.69 -24.60
N ALA A 255 -4.95 -7.40 -24.27
CA ALA A 255 -6.03 -6.91 -23.41
C ALA A 255 -7.40 -7.08 -24.06
N ALA A 256 -7.53 -6.80 -25.35
CA ALA A 256 -8.77 -6.98 -26.09
C ALA A 256 -9.19 -8.46 -26.12
N THR A 257 -8.23 -9.36 -26.36
CA THR A 257 -8.45 -10.81 -26.32
C THR A 257 -8.93 -11.26 -24.93
N PHE A 258 -8.22 -10.83 -23.88
CA PHE A 258 -8.58 -11.15 -22.49
C PHE A 258 -9.98 -10.64 -22.12
N LEU A 259 -10.31 -9.38 -22.46
CA LEU A 259 -11.61 -8.79 -22.14
C LEU A 259 -12.75 -9.52 -22.86
N HIS A 260 -12.54 -9.97 -24.10
CA HIS A 260 -13.54 -10.75 -24.81
C HIS A 260 -13.86 -12.06 -24.09
N GLU A 261 -12.83 -12.81 -23.68
CA GLU A 261 -12.98 -14.06 -22.91
C GLU A 261 -13.63 -13.82 -21.55
N ALA A 262 -13.23 -12.76 -20.84
CA ALA A 262 -13.79 -12.40 -19.54
C ALA A 262 -15.27 -12.00 -19.64
N ILE A 263 -15.67 -11.27 -20.69
CA ILE A 263 -17.07 -10.92 -20.97
C ILE A 263 -17.90 -12.19 -21.16
N GLU A 264 -17.44 -13.14 -21.99
CA GLU A 264 -18.16 -14.39 -22.19
C GLU A 264 -18.30 -15.20 -20.89
N PHE A 265 -17.23 -15.23 -20.09
CA PHE A 265 -17.23 -15.91 -18.80
C PHE A 265 -18.27 -15.31 -17.85
N HIS A 266 -18.28 -13.99 -17.67
CA HIS A 266 -19.20 -13.33 -16.74
C HIS A 266 -20.65 -13.28 -17.22
N GLN A 267 -20.89 -13.38 -18.53
CA GLN A 267 -22.25 -13.58 -19.06
C GLN A 267 -22.83 -14.94 -18.67
N LYS A 268 -22.00 -15.98 -18.68
CA LYS A 268 -22.40 -17.36 -18.33
C LYS A 268 -22.43 -17.58 -16.81
N ASN A 269 -21.63 -16.84 -16.06
CA ASN A 269 -21.44 -17.02 -14.61
C ASN A 269 -21.93 -15.79 -13.82
N ALA A 270 -23.07 -15.96 -13.15
CA ALA A 270 -23.60 -14.96 -12.23
C ALA A 270 -22.77 -14.94 -10.92
N PRO A 271 -22.50 -13.76 -10.34
CA PRO A 271 -21.78 -13.65 -9.08
C PRO A 271 -22.66 -14.07 -7.91
N ILE A 272 -22.03 -14.58 -6.85
CA ILE A 272 -22.71 -14.87 -5.59
C ILE A 272 -22.68 -13.61 -4.74
N LYS A 273 -23.84 -13.21 -4.21
CA LYS A 273 -23.93 -12.07 -3.30
C LYS A 273 -23.31 -12.42 -1.96
N THR A 274 -22.37 -11.60 -1.49
CA THR A 274 -21.79 -11.73 -0.15
C THR A 274 -22.82 -11.34 0.90
N GLU A 275 -23.08 -12.24 1.85
CA GLU A 275 -23.92 -11.98 3.02
C GLU A 275 -23.04 -11.72 4.25
N TYR A 276 -23.40 -10.71 5.03
CA TYR A 276 -22.68 -10.35 6.25
C TYR A 276 -23.46 -10.83 7.47
N PRO A 277 -22.82 -11.58 8.39
CA PRO A 277 -23.51 -12.12 9.55
C PRO A 277 -23.77 -11.03 10.59
N ALA A 278 -24.98 -10.98 11.15
CA ALA A 278 -25.28 -10.13 12.32
C ALA A 278 -24.77 -10.75 13.63
N HIS A 279 -24.53 -12.06 13.65
CA HIS A 279 -24.04 -12.78 14.81
C HIS A 279 -23.05 -13.86 14.38
N VAL A 280 -22.09 -14.17 15.24
CA VAL A 280 -21.17 -15.28 15.06
C VAL A 280 -21.14 -16.10 16.34
N GLU A 281 -21.11 -17.43 16.20
CA GLU A 281 -20.91 -18.34 17.31
C GLU A 281 -19.43 -18.72 17.36
N HIS A 282 -18.83 -18.54 18.53
CA HIS A 282 -17.45 -18.89 18.78
C HIS A 282 -17.38 -20.08 19.71
N GLU A 283 -16.52 -21.03 19.37
CA GLU A 283 -16.11 -22.10 20.25
C GLU A 283 -14.69 -21.81 20.74
N MET A 284 -14.49 -21.82 22.06
CA MET A 284 -13.23 -21.53 22.73
C MET A 284 -13.00 -22.50 23.88
N PHE A 285 -11.79 -22.53 24.42
CA PHE A 285 -11.45 -23.35 25.59
C PHE A 285 -11.18 -22.45 26.79
N GLU A 286 -11.72 -22.83 27.95
CA GLU A 286 -11.46 -22.14 29.21
C GLU A 286 -10.01 -22.38 29.66
N GLU A 287 -9.33 -21.34 30.11
CA GLU A 287 -7.86 -21.34 30.31
C GLU A 287 -7.39 -22.25 31.45
N MET A 288 -8.22 -22.47 32.47
CA MET A 288 -7.86 -23.19 33.70
C MET A 288 -8.31 -24.66 33.68
N THR A 289 -9.44 -24.96 33.07
CA THR A 289 -10.07 -26.29 33.00
C THR A 289 -9.82 -26.97 31.65
N GLY A 290 -9.58 -26.20 30.59
CA GLY A 290 -9.48 -26.71 29.22
C GLY A 290 -10.81 -27.20 28.65
N GLU A 291 -11.94 -26.92 29.31
CA GLU A 291 -13.26 -27.28 28.82
C GLU A 291 -13.72 -26.33 27.70
N PRO A 292 -14.34 -26.84 26.63
CA PRO A 292 -14.87 -25.99 25.58
C PRO A 292 -16.10 -25.24 26.08
N PHE A 293 -16.22 -23.98 25.68
CA PHE A 293 -17.43 -23.19 25.83
C PHE A 293 -17.79 -22.51 24.52
N VAL A 294 -19.09 -22.32 24.32
CA VAL A 294 -19.62 -21.62 23.15
C VAL A 294 -20.29 -20.33 23.62
N PHE A 295 -20.02 -19.24 22.93
CA PHE A 295 -20.75 -18.00 23.11
C PHE A 295 -21.10 -17.39 21.76
N ARG A 296 -22.18 -16.63 21.76
CA ARG A 296 -22.67 -15.93 20.58
C ARG A 296 -22.32 -14.46 20.70
N GLU A 297 -21.51 -13.95 19.77
CA GLU A 297 -21.17 -12.54 19.68
C GLU A 297 -22.14 -11.84 18.71
N HIS A 298 -22.61 -10.66 19.12
CA HIS A 298 -23.43 -9.78 18.28
C HIS A 298 -22.54 -8.77 17.55
N LEU A 299 -22.68 -8.70 16.22
CA LEU A 299 -21.86 -7.84 15.37
C LEU A 299 -22.65 -6.58 14.98
N GLU A 300 -22.72 -5.62 15.90
CA GLU A 300 -23.50 -4.38 15.80
C GLU A 300 -23.26 -3.57 14.51
N ILE A 301 -22.05 -3.62 13.94
CA ILE A 301 -21.75 -2.90 12.70
C ILE A 301 -22.47 -3.54 11.50
N TYR A 302 -22.62 -4.86 11.49
CA TYR A 302 -23.21 -5.60 10.37
C TYR A 302 -24.73 -5.46 10.25
N GLU A 303 -25.43 -4.97 11.28
CA GLU A 303 -26.87 -4.70 11.22
C GLU A 303 -27.26 -3.67 10.15
N ASN A 304 -26.40 -2.69 9.92
CA ASN A 304 -26.60 -1.58 8.98
C ASN A 304 -25.29 -1.25 8.23
N TYR A 305 -24.56 -2.29 7.87
CA TYR A 305 -23.31 -2.19 7.13
C TYR A 305 -23.54 -1.80 5.67
N ILE A 306 -22.72 -0.87 5.18
CA ILE A 306 -22.69 -0.51 3.76
C ILE A 306 -21.37 -1.05 3.20
N PRO A 307 -21.39 -2.15 2.44
CA PRO A 307 -20.20 -2.68 1.81
C PRO A 307 -19.73 -1.76 0.68
N ASP A 308 -18.46 -1.92 0.30
CA ASP A 308 -17.98 -1.38 -0.97
C ASP A 308 -18.68 -2.09 -2.15
N VAL A 309 -18.64 -1.51 -3.36
CA VAL A 309 -19.33 -2.08 -4.53
C VAL A 309 -18.82 -3.49 -4.81
N GLN A 310 -19.74 -4.46 -4.82
CA GLN A 310 -19.43 -5.87 -5.04
C GLN A 310 -19.72 -6.30 -6.47
N ASP A 311 -19.23 -7.48 -6.85
CA ASP A 311 -19.51 -8.10 -8.15
C ASP A 311 -21.02 -8.25 -8.42
N SER A 312 -21.82 -8.50 -7.39
CA SER A 312 -23.29 -8.62 -7.51
C SER A 312 -24.02 -7.33 -7.84
N ASP A 313 -23.35 -6.18 -7.68
CA ASP A 313 -23.98 -4.86 -7.82
C ASP A 313 -23.75 -4.24 -9.21
N VAL A 314 -23.02 -4.93 -10.08
CA VAL A 314 -22.57 -4.41 -11.39
C VAL A 314 -22.81 -5.39 -12.53
N ASP A 315 -22.88 -4.85 -13.75
CA ASP A 315 -23.08 -5.63 -14.96
C ASP A 315 -21.87 -6.52 -15.30
N PHE A 316 -22.08 -7.58 -16.10
CA PHE A 316 -21.02 -8.50 -16.52
C PHE A 316 -19.87 -7.80 -17.26
N LYS A 317 -20.13 -6.71 -18.00
CA LYS A 317 -19.07 -5.93 -18.68
C LYS A 317 -18.14 -5.25 -17.68
N VAL A 318 -18.70 -4.68 -16.62
CA VAL A 318 -17.93 -4.04 -15.55
C VAL A 318 -17.08 -5.08 -14.81
N ARG A 319 -17.63 -6.26 -14.54
CA ARG A 319 -16.88 -7.37 -13.91
C ARG A 319 -15.70 -7.82 -14.77
N ALA A 320 -15.91 -7.95 -16.09
CA ALA A 320 -14.83 -8.32 -17.02
C ALA A 320 -13.72 -7.26 -17.07
N LEU A 321 -14.07 -5.97 -17.11
CA LEU A 321 -13.06 -4.91 -17.04
C LEU A 321 -12.37 -4.88 -15.66
N ALA A 322 -13.09 -5.17 -14.58
CA ALA A 322 -12.50 -5.27 -13.25
C ALA A 322 -11.46 -6.40 -13.16
N ASP A 323 -11.67 -7.54 -13.82
CA ASP A 323 -10.65 -8.61 -13.92
C ASP A 323 -9.36 -8.08 -14.55
N TYR A 324 -9.50 -7.31 -15.64
CA TYR A 324 -8.35 -6.70 -16.31
C TYR A 324 -7.64 -5.66 -15.43
N VAL A 325 -8.40 -4.84 -14.71
CA VAL A 325 -7.84 -3.87 -13.74
C VAL A 325 -7.06 -4.57 -12.63
N VAL A 326 -7.54 -5.72 -12.13
CA VAL A 326 -6.81 -6.54 -11.14
C VAL A 326 -5.45 -7.00 -11.70
N VAL A 327 -5.40 -7.37 -12.98
CA VAL A 327 -4.13 -7.72 -13.66
C VAL A 327 -3.19 -6.51 -13.68
N LEU A 328 -3.69 -5.31 -14.03
CA LEU A 328 -2.89 -4.09 -14.05
C LEU A 328 -2.34 -3.72 -12.66
N PHE A 329 -3.15 -3.84 -11.60
CA PHE A 329 -2.70 -3.67 -10.21
C PHE A 329 -1.66 -4.72 -9.78
N ASN A 330 -1.50 -5.83 -10.51
CA ASN A 330 -0.49 -6.85 -10.20
C ASN A 330 0.84 -6.62 -10.94
N THR A 331 0.90 -5.66 -11.86
CA THR A 331 2.11 -5.41 -12.67
C THR A 331 3.25 -4.81 -11.84
N ASN A 332 4.49 -5.08 -12.25
CA ASN A 332 5.65 -4.39 -11.66
C ASN A 332 5.58 -2.88 -11.88
N GLU A 333 5.02 -2.45 -13.01
CA GLU A 333 4.89 -1.02 -13.33
C GLU A 333 3.99 -0.29 -12.32
N PHE A 334 2.93 -0.93 -11.83
CA PHE A 334 2.13 -0.40 -10.73
C PHE A 334 2.85 -0.44 -9.37
N MET A 335 3.65 -1.49 -9.12
CA MET A 335 4.24 -1.77 -7.81
C MET A 335 5.51 -0.96 -7.50
N TYR A 336 6.08 -0.26 -8.48
CA TYR A 336 7.35 0.45 -8.36
C TYR A 336 7.24 1.91 -8.81
N VAL A 337 8.02 2.77 -8.14
CA VAL A 337 8.30 4.14 -8.56
C VAL A 337 9.59 4.11 -9.39
N TYR A 338 9.55 4.66 -10.60
CA TYR A 338 10.64 4.67 -11.58
C TYR A 338 11.26 6.05 -11.80
#